data_AF-A0A1D6GE96-F1
#
_entry.id   AF-A0A1D6GE96-F1
#
_cell.length_a   1.000
_cell.length_b   1.000
_cell.length_c   1.000
_cell.angle_alpha   90.00
_cell.angle_beta   90.00
_cell.angle_gamma   90.00
#
_symmetry.space_group_name_H-M   'P 1'
#
loop_
_entity.id
_entity.type
_entity.pdbx_description
1 polymer ?
#
loop_
_entity_poly.entity_id
_entity_poly.type
_entity_poly.pdbx_seq_one_letter_code
_entity_poly.pdbx_strand_id
1 'polypeptide(L)'
;MAAAAAVVAEPKTKYDRQLRIWGDQGQTALEKASICLLNCGPTGTEALKNLVLGGIGSVTAVDGSKVEASDLGNNFMCNFFVSG
;
A
#
# COMPACT_ATOMS: atom_id res chain seq x y z
N MET A 1 -48.47 -5.95 -4.29
CA MET A 1 -47.43 -4.89 -4.43
C MET A 1 -46.47 -5.03 -3.26
N ALA A 2 -45.40 -5.82 -3.42
CA ALA A 2 -44.35 -5.95 -2.41
C ALA A 2 -43.21 -5.01 -2.82
N ALA A 3 -42.90 -4.02 -1.99
CA ALA A 3 -41.73 -3.18 -2.18
C ALA A 3 -40.48 -3.99 -1.85
N ALA A 4 -39.64 -4.25 -2.85
CA ALA A 4 -38.30 -4.74 -2.62
C ALA A 4 -37.50 -3.62 -1.92
N ALA A 5 -37.18 -3.80 -0.65
CA ALA A 5 -36.23 -2.94 0.04
C ALA A 5 -34.89 -3.07 -0.69
N ALA A 6 -34.49 -2.01 -1.39
CA ALA A 6 -33.13 -1.90 -1.88
C ALA A 6 -32.20 -1.98 -0.66
N VAL A 7 -31.44 -3.07 -0.57
CA VAL A 7 -30.31 -3.15 0.35
C VAL A 7 -29.35 -2.07 -0.12
N VAL A 8 -29.41 -0.90 0.49
CA VAL A 8 -28.39 0.13 0.32
C VAL A 8 -27.13 -0.51 0.86
N ALA A 9 -26.28 -1.00 -0.05
CA ALA A 9 -24.97 -1.49 0.32
C ALA A 9 -24.25 -0.30 0.96
N GLU A 10 -24.07 -0.35 2.28
CA GLU A 10 -23.16 0.51 3.02
C GLU A 10 -21.90 0.69 2.16
N PRO A 11 -21.46 1.93 1.87
CA PRO A 11 -20.30 2.15 1.04
C PRO A 11 -19.14 1.38 1.68
N LYS A 12 -18.75 0.27 1.05
CA LYS A 12 -17.70 -0.60 1.58
C LYS A 12 -16.45 0.25 1.72
N THR A 13 -16.09 0.55 2.96
CA THR A 13 -14.84 1.22 3.25
C THR A 13 -13.74 0.34 2.67
N LYS A 14 -12.77 0.94 1.97
CA LYS A 14 -11.65 0.21 1.33
C LYS A 14 -10.98 -0.76 2.30
N TYR A 15 -11.02 -0.43 3.60
CA TYR A 15 -10.39 -1.13 4.70
C TYR A 15 -11.37 -1.97 5.55
N ASP A 16 -12.61 -2.22 5.12
CA ASP A 16 -13.64 -2.96 5.88
C ASP A 16 -13.16 -4.32 6.41
N ARG A 17 -12.34 -5.06 5.64
CA ARG A 17 -11.72 -6.31 6.11
C ARG A 17 -10.62 -6.09 7.14
N GLN A 18 -9.85 -5.02 6.99
CA GLN A 18 -8.74 -4.69 7.90
C GLN A 18 -9.27 -4.17 9.25
N LEU A 19 -10.34 -3.37 9.23
CA LEU A 19 -11.03 -2.88 10.43
C LEU A 19 -11.53 -4.01 11.34
N ARG A 20 -11.91 -5.17 10.78
CA ARG A 20 -12.31 -6.34 11.60
C ARG A 20 -11.16 -6.98 12.38
N ILE A 21 -9.91 -6.74 11.99
CA ILE A 21 -8.72 -7.33 12.61
C ILE A 21 -8.19 -6.41 13.71
N TRP A 22 -7.96 -5.14 13.40
CA TRP A 22 -7.30 -4.18 14.30
C TRP A 22 -8.17 -2.97 14.71
N GLY A 23 -9.44 -2.96 14.28
CA GLY A 23 -10.39 -1.89 14.62
C GLY A 23 -10.05 -0.53 14.00
N ASP A 24 -10.90 0.46 14.30
CA ASP A 24 -10.73 1.84 13.85
C ASP A 24 -9.45 2.48 14.41
N GLN A 25 -9.06 2.11 15.64
CA GLN A 25 -7.84 2.62 16.28
C GLN A 25 -6.59 2.17 15.52
N GLY A 26 -6.51 0.91 15.11
CA GLY A 26 -5.40 0.38 14.31
C GLY A 26 -5.32 1.06 12.94
N GLN A 27 -6.46 1.24 12.28
CA GLN A 27 -6.51 1.93 10.99
C GLN A 27 -6.09 3.40 11.11
N THR A 28 -6.59 4.11 12.12
CA THR A 28 -6.21 5.50 12.40
C THR A 28 -4.72 5.63 12.72
N ALA A 29 -4.13 4.65 13.41
CA ALA A 29 -2.70 4.63 13.71
C ALA A 29 -1.87 4.45 12.43
N LEU A 30 -2.29 3.56 11.52
CA LEU A 30 -1.66 3.40 10.20
C LEU A 30 -1.74 4.68 9.37
N GLU A 31 -2.92 5.30 9.29
CA GLU A 31 -3.15 6.54 8.52
C GLU A 31 -2.36 7.75 9.06
N LYS A 32 -1.97 7.74 10.34
CA LYS A 32 -1.11 8.79 10.94
C LYS A 32 0.38 8.44 10.91
N ALA A 33 0.73 7.19 10.66
CA ALA A 33 2.11 6.75 10.67
C ALA A 33 2.85 7.23 9.42
N SER A 34 4.14 7.52 9.61
CA SER A 34 5.06 7.96 8.56
C SER A 34 6.30 7.08 8.61
N ILE A 35 6.66 6.50 7.47
CA ILE A 35 7.78 5.57 7.38
C ILE A 35 8.83 6.06 6.39
N CYS A 36 10.09 5.72 6.65
CA CYS A 36 11.21 5.97 5.76
C CYS A 36 11.83 4.63 5.33
N LEU A 37 11.75 4.29 4.04
CA LEU A 37 12.42 3.15 3.45
C LEU A 37 13.80 3.59 2.96
N LEU A 38 14.85 3.04 3.57
CA LEU A 38 16.23 3.24 3.13
C LEU A 38 16.64 2.07 2.25
N ASN A 39 17.18 2.37 1.06
CA ASN A 39 17.51 1.43 0.00
C ASN A 39 16.27 0.67 -0.50
N CYS A 40 15.78 1.02 -1.68
CA CYS A 40 14.58 0.49 -2.32
C CYS A 40 14.83 -0.88 -2.95
N GLY A 41 15.40 -1.81 -2.19
CA GLY A 41 15.56 -3.19 -2.60
C GLY A 41 14.24 -3.96 -2.66
N PRO A 42 14.27 -5.20 -3.20
CA PRO A 42 13.08 -6.01 -3.41
C PRO A 42 12.35 -6.34 -2.09
N THR A 43 13.08 -6.70 -1.03
CA THR A 43 12.50 -7.01 0.28
C THR A 43 11.83 -5.79 0.93
N GLY A 44 12.50 -4.63 0.89
CA GLY A 44 11.96 -3.39 1.46
C GLY A 44 10.70 -2.95 0.73
N THR A 45 10.70 -3.11 -0.58
CA THR A 45 9.57 -2.85 -1.46
C THR A 45 8.38 -3.78 -1.19
N GLU A 46 8.61 -5.08 -0.96
CA GLU A 46 7.56 -6.03 -0.57
C GLU A 46 6.95 -5.70 0.80
N ALA A 47 7.77 -5.30 1.78
CA ALA A 47 7.28 -4.84 3.07
C ALA A 47 6.46 -3.54 2.90
N LEU A 48 6.96 -2.60 2.11
CA LEU A 48 6.31 -1.33 1.84
C LEU A 48 4.94 -1.50 1.18
N LYS A 49 4.83 -2.43 0.22
CA LYS A 49 3.55 -2.81 -0.41
C LYS A 49 2.48 -3.11 0.64
N ASN A 50 2.81 -3.93 1.63
CA ASN A 50 1.86 -4.35 2.66
C ASN A 50 1.38 -3.16 3.51
N LEU A 51 2.28 -2.21 3.79
CA LEU A 51 1.95 -0.99 4.54
C LEU A 51 1.10 -0.02 3.72
N VAL A 52 1.42 0.17 2.44
CA VAL A 52 0.64 0.99 1.51
C VAL A 52 -0.77 0.42 1.31
N LEU A 53 -0.89 -0.91 1.14
CA LEU A 53 -2.18 -1.59 1.05
C LEU A 53 -2.96 -1.54 2.37
N GLY A 54 -2.27 -1.44 3.51
CA GLY A 54 -2.84 -1.21 4.84
C GLY A 54 -3.32 0.22 5.10
N GLY A 55 -3.04 1.17 4.19
CA GLY A 55 -3.41 2.57 4.37
C GLY A 55 -2.46 3.36 5.27
N ILE A 56 -1.16 3.10 5.17
CA ILE A 56 -0.14 3.95 5.83
C ILE A 56 -0.28 5.42 5.38
N GLY A 57 -0.09 6.35 6.31
CA GLY A 57 -0.26 7.79 6.06
C GLY A 57 0.75 8.37 5.08
N SER A 58 2.03 8.17 5.34
CA SER A 58 3.09 8.66 4.47
C SER A 58 4.28 7.72 4.36
N VAL A 59 4.95 7.79 3.22
CA VAL A 59 6.14 7.00 2.90
C VAL A 59 7.17 7.93 2.29
N THR A 60 8.38 7.91 2.85
CA THR A 60 9.58 8.49 2.24
C THR A 60 10.47 7.35 1.80
N ALA A 61 10.94 7.38 0.56
CA ALA A 61 11.89 6.41 0.02
C ALA A 61 13.22 7.12 -0.24
N VAL A 62 14.32 6.55 0.23
CA VAL A 62 15.67 7.10 0.06
C VAL A 62 16.55 6.01 -0.51
N ASP A 63 16.94 6.17 -1.78
CA ASP A 63 17.87 5.29 -2.46
C ASP A 63 18.77 6.11 -3.39
N GLY A 64 20.08 5.86 -3.32
CA GLY A 64 21.08 6.50 -4.18
C GLY A 64 21.51 5.62 -5.36
N SER A 65 20.99 4.40 -5.45
CA SER A 65 21.37 3.41 -6.44
C SER A 65 20.66 3.65 -7.76
N LYS A 66 21.30 3.30 -8.88
CA LYS A 66 20.66 3.25 -10.19
C LYS A 66 19.97 1.91 -10.36
N VAL A 67 18.82 1.92 -11.03
CA VAL A 67 18.10 0.68 -11.38
C VAL A 67 18.90 -0.05 -12.46
N GLU A 68 19.24 -1.31 -12.19
CA GLU A 68 19.92 -2.20 -13.12
C GLU A 68 18.93 -3.22 -13.71
N ALA A 69 19.30 -3.85 -14.83
CA ALA A 69 18.43 -4.83 -15.49
C ALA A 69 18.06 -6.03 -14.58
N SER A 70 18.95 -6.39 -13.64
CA SER A 70 18.70 -7.45 -12.64
C SER A 70 17.57 -7.10 -11.67
N ASP A 71 17.29 -5.82 -11.43
CA ASP A 71 16.28 -5.38 -10.46
C ASP A 71 14.87 -5.53 -11.00
N LEU A 72 14.69 -5.50 -12.32
CA LEU A 72 13.39 -5.66 -12.98
C LEU A 72 12.75 -7.03 -12.71
N GLY A 73 13.58 -8.06 -12.50
CA GLY A 73 13.12 -9.42 -12.25
C GLY A 73 12.75 -9.69 -10.80
N ASN A 74 13.19 -8.86 -9.86
CA ASN A 74 13.06 -9.12 -8.43
C ASN A 74 12.34 -7.98 -7.66
N ASN A 75 12.16 -6.80 -8.25
CA ASN A 75 11.55 -5.63 -7.63
C ASN A 75 10.40 -5.08 -8.48
N PHE A 76 9.16 -5.26 -8.02
CA PHE A 76 7.97 -4.84 -8.76
C PHE A 76 7.76 -3.32 -8.82
N MET A 77 8.44 -2.53 -7.96
CA MET A 77 8.36 -1.06 -8.01
C MET A 77 9.29 -0.45 -9.06
N CYS A 78 10.26 -1.22 -9.58
CA CYS A 78 11.15 -0.77 -10.63
C CYS A 78 10.47 -0.95 -11.99
N ASN A 79 10.41 0.12 -12.78
CA ASN A 79 10.10 0.04 -14.21
C ASN A 79 11.35 0.37 -15.02
N PHE A 80 11.50 -0.26 -16.18
CA PHE A 80 12.62 0.03 -17.07
C PHE A 80 12.41 1.41 -17.71
N PHE A 81 13.20 2.40 -17.31
CA PHE A 81 13.22 3.70 -17.98
C PHE A 81 14.39 3.72 -18.97
N VAL A 82 14.10 3.48 -20.26
CA VAL A 82 15.08 3.73 -21.33
C VAL A 82 15.18 5.23 -21.51
N SER A 83 16.26 5.84 -21.02
CA SER A 83 16.69 7.13 -21.53
C SER A 83 17.32 6.87 -22.90
N GLY A 84 16.56 7.14 -23.97
CA GLY A 84 17.11 7.37 -25.30
C GLY A 84 17.75 8.74 -25.39
#